data_AF-A0A6A6XN68-F1
#
_entry.id   AF-A0A6A6XN68-F1
#
_cell.length_a   1.000
_cell.length_b   1.000
_cell.length_c   1.000
_cell.angle_alpha   90.00
_cell.angle_beta   90.00
_cell.angle_gamma   90.00
#
_symmetry.space_group_name_H-M   'P 1'
#
loop_
_entity.id
_entity.type
_entity.pdbx_description
1 polymer ?
#
loop_
_entity_poly.entity_id
_entity_poly.type
_entity_poly.pdbx_seq_one_letter_code
_entity_poly.pdbx_strand_id
1 'polypeptide(L)'
;LGIFQVNMPLLYGEGEKAFLRLQDTILQCSQDQTLLAWDFEPQHRQRREDHDGVLATGLLATSPRSFKNCGKIVEIDRHGLHSKIRSYNGAHHRKRALA
;
A
#
# COMPACT_ATOMS: atom_id res chain seq x y z
N LEU A 1 -9.79 10.20 13.68
CA LEU A 1 -11.05 10.76 13.12
C LEU A 1 -11.82 9.62 12.45
N GLY A 2 -12.38 8.70 13.25
CA GLY A 2 -12.89 7.40 12.78
C GLY A 2 -12.02 6.23 13.25
N ILE A 3 -12.11 5.08 12.58
CA ILE A 3 -11.46 3.78 12.91
C ILE A 3 -9.96 3.85 13.27
N PHE A 4 -9.23 4.85 12.78
CA PHE A 4 -7.79 5.02 13.01
C PHE A 4 -7.43 5.83 14.26
N GLN A 5 -8.41 6.41 14.96
CA GLN A 5 -8.22 7.21 16.18
C GLN A 5 -7.16 8.33 16.13
N VAL A 6 -6.76 8.80 14.94
CA VAL A 6 -5.80 9.91 14.77
C VAL A 6 -6.44 11.30 14.84
N ASN A 7 -5.70 12.32 15.28
CA ASN A 7 -6.13 13.71 15.20
C ASN A 7 -5.61 14.35 13.89
N MET A 8 -6.52 14.76 13.01
CA MET A 8 -6.19 15.43 11.75
C MET A 8 -7.05 16.69 11.61
N PRO A 9 -6.50 17.89 11.86
CA PRO A 9 -7.25 19.13 11.64
C PRO A 9 -7.70 19.21 10.17
N LEU A 10 -8.93 19.68 9.96
CA LEU A 10 -9.52 19.84 8.64
C LEU A 10 -8.80 20.97 7.90
N LEU A 11 -8.13 20.64 6.80
CA LEU A 11 -7.52 21.60 5.90
C LEU A 11 -8.31 21.59 4.60
N TYR A 12 -8.98 22.70 4.30
CA TYR A 12 -9.79 22.82 3.09
C TYR A 12 -8.90 22.91 1.84
N GLY A 13 -9.34 22.30 0.74
CA GLY A 13 -8.64 22.36 -0.54
C GLY A 13 -7.51 21.34 -0.74
N GLU A 14 -7.30 20.40 0.18
CA GLU A 14 -6.23 19.40 0.05
C GLU A 14 -6.47 18.35 -1.04
N GLY A 15 -7.73 18.03 -1.35
CA GLY A 15 -8.06 16.98 -2.32
C GLY A 15 -7.38 15.64 -1.98
N GLU A 16 -6.61 15.10 -2.91
CA GLU A 16 -5.84 13.85 -2.73
C GLU A 16 -4.73 13.96 -1.68
N LYS A 17 -4.23 15.16 -1.38
CA LYS A 17 -3.19 15.37 -0.36
C LYS A 17 -3.68 15.02 1.05
N ALA A 18 -5.00 15.08 1.29
CA ALA A 18 -5.58 14.69 2.58
C ALA A 18 -5.32 13.21 2.89
N PHE A 19 -5.29 12.35 1.87
CA PHE A 19 -5.02 10.93 2.06
C PHE A 19 -3.54 10.64 2.35
N LEU A 20 -2.62 11.39 1.74
CA LEU A 20 -1.19 11.32 2.08
C LEU A 20 -0.95 11.74 3.52
N ARG A 21 -1.58 12.85 3.96
CA ARG A 21 -1.48 13.34 5.34
C ARG A 21 -2.06 12.35 6.36
N LEU A 22 -3.14 11.65 6.00
CA LEU A 22 -3.69 10.59 6.83
C LEU A 22 -2.67 9.47 7.06
N GLN A 23 -2.04 8.98 5.98
CA GLN A 23 -1.03 7.92 6.09
C GLN A 23 0.17 8.35 6.93
N ASP A 24 0.65 9.58 6.73
CA ASP A 24 1.74 10.14 7.53
C ASP A 24 1.40 10.20 9.02
N THR A 25 0.19 10.69 9.35
CA THR A 25 -0.28 10.74 10.75
C THR A 25 -0.39 9.35 11.36
N ILE A 26 -0.84 8.34 10.60
CA ILE A 26 -0.89 6.95 11.07
C ILE A 26 0.53 6.42 11.34
N LEU A 27 1.50 6.68 10.45
CA LEU A 27 2.90 6.26 10.64
C LEU A 27 3.57 6.93 11.84
N GLN A 28 3.22 8.18 12.15
CA GLN A 28 3.74 8.86 13.34
C GLN A 28 3.23 8.25 14.65
N CYS A 29 2.02 7.65 14.63
CA CYS A 29 1.38 7.09 15.82
C CYS A 29 1.39 5.55 15.88
N SER A 30 1.79 4.86 14.80
CA SER A 30 1.77 3.40 14.68
C SER A 30 3.02 2.87 14.00
N GLN A 31 3.55 1.76 14.51
CA GLN A 31 4.67 1.02 13.89
C GLN A 31 4.20 -0.08 12.93
N ASP A 32 2.91 -0.08 12.57
CA ASP A 32 2.33 -1.06 11.66
C ASP A 32 2.81 -0.85 10.21
N GLN A 33 3.67 -1.76 9.74
CA GLN A 33 4.24 -1.73 8.39
C GLN A 33 3.24 -2.12 7.29
N THR A 34 2.07 -2.66 7.64
CA THR A 34 1.05 -3.04 6.65
C THR A 34 0.51 -1.86 5.86
N LEU A 35 0.64 -0.64 6.39
CA LEU A 35 0.29 0.60 5.67
C LEU A 35 1.15 0.81 4.41
N LEU A 36 2.36 0.24 4.37
CA LEU A 36 3.27 0.33 3.23
C LEU A 36 3.05 -0.81 2.21
N ALA A 37 2.19 -1.79 2.53
CA ALA A 37 1.93 -2.97 1.72
C ALA A 37 0.74 -2.78 0.76
N TRP A 38 0.67 -1.62 0.08
CA TRP A 38 -0.36 -1.32 -0.91
C TRP A 38 0.02 -1.81 -2.31
N ASP A 39 -1.00 -2.06 -3.15
CA ASP A 39 -0.81 -2.58 -4.51
C ASP A 39 -0.52 -1.44 -5.50
N PHE A 40 0.60 -1.55 -6.21
CA PHE A 40 0.97 -0.60 -7.25
C PHE A 40 0.28 -1.00 -8.55
N GLU A 41 -0.85 -0.36 -8.86
CA GLU A 41 -1.53 -0.56 -10.14
C GLU A 41 -0.88 0.35 -11.21
N PRO A 42 -0.08 -0.21 -12.15
CA PRO A 42 0.71 0.58 -13.09
C PRO A 42 -0.13 1.40 -14.08
N GLN A 43 -1.45 1.13 -14.15
CA GLN A 43 -2.39 1.81 -15.04
C GLN A 43 -2.74 3.23 -14.55
N HIS A 44 -2.46 3.55 -13.30
CA HIS A 44 -2.67 4.87 -12.70
C HIS A 44 -1.44 5.78 -12.77
N ARG A 45 -0.52 5.55 -13.73
CA ARG A 45 0.41 6.60 -14.18
C ARG A 45 -0.39 7.66 -14.94
N GLN A 46 -1.27 8.38 -14.25
CA GLN A 46 -1.63 9.71 -14.66
C GLN A 46 -0.29 10.44 -14.74
N ARG A 47 0.16 10.74 -15.96
CA ARG A 47 1.16 11.78 -16.21
C ARG A 47 0.60 13.04 -15.57
N ARG A 48 0.86 13.22 -14.29
CA ARG A 48 0.76 14.53 -13.70
C ARG A 48 2.04 15.22 -14.11
N GLU A 49 1.89 16.16 -15.03
CA GLU A 49 2.87 17.20 -15.28
C GLU A 49 2.89 18.14 -14.07
N ASP A 50 3.15 17.58 -12.88
CA ASP A 50 3.31 18.35 -11.67
C ASP A 50 4.81 18.71 -11.62
N HIS A 51 5.09 20.00 -11.74
CA HIS A 51 6.41 20.64 -11.82
C HIS A 51 7.30 20.48 -10.56
N ASP A 52 7.05 19.47 -9.72
CA ASP A 52 7.84 19.15 -8.54
C ASP A 52 7.98 17.63 -8.44
N GLY A 53 9.01 17.09 -9.09
CA GLY A 53 9.17 15.70 -9.53
C GLY A 53 9.37 14.63 -8.45
N VAL A 54 8.74 14.75 -7.28
CA VAL A 54 9.01 13.88 -6.13
C VAL A 54 7.91 12.84 -5.88
N LEU A 55 6.68 13.02 -6.39
CA LEU A 55 5.51 12.27 -5.90
C LEU A 55 4.95 11.15 -6.80
N ALA A 56 5.50 10.92 -8.01
CA ALA A 56 4.97 9.86 -8.89
C ALA A 56 5.38 8.42 -8.47
N THR A 57 6.30 8.28 -7.51
CA THR A 57 6.78 7.01 -6.94
C THR A 57 7.00 7.13 -5.43
N GLY A 58 6.05 7.74 -4.73
CA GLY A 58 6.11 7.88 -3.27
C GLY A 58 5.95 6.54 -2.53
N LEU A 59 6.57 6.42 -1.35
CA LEU A 59 6.40 5.30 -0.42
C LEU A 59 4.94 5.12 0.03
N LEU A 60 4.16 6.20 0.02
CA LEU A 60 2.75 6.24 0.42
C LEU A 60 1.83 6.13 -0.79
N ALA A 61 0.68 5.50 -0.60
CA ALA A 61 -0.33 5.36 -1.63
C ALA A 61 -0.97 6.72 -1.94
N THR A 62 -1.23 7.01 -3.21
CA THR A 62 -1.91 8.25 -3.61
C THR A 62 -3.43 8.18 -3.45
N SER A 63 -3.99 6.97 -3.30
CA SER A 63 -5.43 6.74 -3.15
C SER A 63 -5.74 5.53 -2.27
N PRO A 64 -6.86 5.54 -1.51
CA PRO A 64 -7.33 4.35 -0.79
C PRO A 64 -7.58 3.14 -1.70
N ARG A 65 -7.84 3.37 -2.99
CA ARG A 65 -8.11 2.30 -3.96
C ARG A 65 -6.91 1.37 -4.15
N SER A 66 -5.69 1.84 -3.91
CA SER A 66 -4.47 1.02 -3.92
C SER A 66 -4.48 -0.11 -2.88
N PHE A 67 -5.36 -0.05 -1.88
CA PHE A 67 -5.52 -1.11 -0.88
C PHE A 67 -6.62 -2.13 -1.21
N LYS A 68 -7.28 -2.01 -2.37
CA LYS A 68 -8.41 -2.89 -2.76
C LYS A 68 -8.07 -4.39 -2.67
N ASN A 69 -6.82 -4.75 -2.98
CA ASN A 69 -6.36 -6.14 -2.99
C ASN A 69 -5.62 -6.55 -1.69
N CYS A 70 -5.56 -5.66 -0.69
CA CYS A 70 -4.77 -5.85 0.53
C CYS A 70 -5.55 -6.50 1.68
N GLY A 71 -6.67 -7.17 1.40
CA GLY A 71 -7.53 -7.79 2.43
C GLY A 71 -6.95 -9.03 3.12
N LYS A 72 -5.80 -9.54 2.66
CA LYS A 72 -5.16 -10.76 3.19
C LYS A 72 -3.69 -10.52 3.50
N ILE A 73 -3.44 -9.67 4.48
CA ILE A 73 -2.10 -9.48 5.05
C ILE A 73 -1.92 -10.48 6.18
N VAL A 74 -0.83 -11.24 6.14
CA VAL A 74 -0.51 -12.24 7.15
C VAL A 74 0.88 -11.98 7.68
N GLU A 75 1.02 -11.96 9.00
CA GLU A 75 2.35 -11.97 9.61
C GLU A 75 3.04 -13.29 9.26
N ILE A 76 4.31 -13.19 8.89
CA ILE A 76 5.12 -14.36 8.56
C ILE A 76 6.19 -14.47 9.64
N ASP A 77 6.03 -15.48 10.51
CA ASP A 77 7.11 -15.84 11.41
C ASP A 77 8.35 -16.26 10.61
N ARG A 78 9.55 -15.97 11.15
CA ARG A 78 10.83 -16.26 10.48
C ARG A 78 10.97 -17.75 10.11
N HIS A 79 10.38 -18.65 10.88
CA HIS A 79 10.39 -20.08 10.58
C HIS A 79 9.38 -20.47 9.48
N GLY A 80 8.27 -19.74 9.38
CA GLY A 80 7.24 -19.95 8.38
C GLY A 80 7.58 -19.43 6.99
N LEU A 81 8.50 -18.45 6.88
CA LEU A 81 8.84 -17.79 5.61
C LEU A 81 9.32 -18.78 4.54
N HIS A 82 10.22 -19.70 4.90
CA HIS A 82 10.77 -20.69 3.96
C HIS A 82 9.68 -21.63 3.40
N SER A 83 8.73 -22.05 4.23
CA SER A 83 7.61 -22.91 3.81
C SER A 83 6.65 -22.17 2.87
N LYS A 84 6.34 -20.90 3.16
CA LYS A 84 5.43 -20.07 2.36
C LYS A 84 6.02 -19.70 1.00
N ILE A 85 7.30 -19.32 0.94
CA ILE A 85 7.99 -19.02 -0.33
C ILE A 85 8.01 -20.26 -1.22
N ARG A 86 8.33 -21.44 -0.66
CA ARG A 86 8.34 -22.70 -1.42
C ARG A 86 6.94 -23.06 -1.95
N SER A 87 5.90 -22.88 -1.13
CA SER A 87 4.51 -23.11 -1.54
C SER A 87 4.08 -22.15 -2.66
N TYR A 88 4.44 -20.87 -2.57
CA TYR A 88 4.11 -19.86 -3.58
C TYR A 88 4.77 -20.20 -4.93
N ASN A 89 6.07 -20.51 -4.91
CA ASN A 89 6.83 -20.85 -6.13
C ASN A 89 6.37 -22.19 -6.73
N GLY A 90 6.03 -23.18 -5.90
CA GLY A 90 5.50 -24.47 -6.36
C GLY A 90 4.11 -24.37 -7.00
N ALA A 91 3.26 -23.45 -6.55
CA ALA A 91 1.96 -23.18 -7.15
C ALA A 91 2.08 -22.53 -8.54
N HIS A 92 3.13 -21.72 -8.76
CA HIS A 92 3.34 -21.01 -10.03
C HIS A 92 3.84 -21.94 -11.16
N HIS A 93 4.58 -23.01 -10.83
CA HIS A 93 5.05 -24.00 -11.81
C HIS A 93 3.95 -24.92 -12.35
N ARG A 94 2.84 -25.14 -11.61
CA ARG A 94 1.75 -26.01 -12.07
C ARG A 94 0.83 -25.37 -13.13
N LYS A 95 0.92 -24.05 -13.35
CA LYS A 95 0.11 -23.35 -14.37
C LYS A 95 0.79 -23.22 -15.74
N ARG A 96 2.04 -23.66 -15.90
CA ARG A 96 2.75 -23.62 -17.21
C ARG A 96 2.76 -24.97 -17.95
N ALA A 97 2.12 -26.01 -17.39
CA ALA A 97 2.07 -27.35 -17.99
C ALA A 97 0.72 -27.67 -18.68
N LEU A 98 -0.19 -26.71 -18.77
CA LEU A 98 -1.45 -26.82 -19.51
C LEU A 98 -1.61 -25.57 -20.40
N ALA A 99 -0.77 -25.51 -21.43
CA ALA A 99 -0.95 -24.69 -22.62
C ALA A 99 -0.26 -25.41 -23.78
#